data_AF-A0A5E4KZG4-F1
#
_entry.id   AF-A0A5E4KZG4-F1
#
_cell.length_a   1.000
_cell.length_b   1.000
_cell.length_c   1.000
_cell.angle_alpha   90.00
_cell.angle_beta   90.00
_cell.angle_gamma   90.00
#
_symmetry.space_group_name_H-M   'P 1'
#
loop_
_entity.id
_entity.type
_entity.pdbx_description
1 polymer ?
#
loop_
_entity_poly.entity_id
_entity_poly.type
_entity_poly.pdbx_seq_one_letter_code
_entity_poly.pdbx_strand_id
1 'polypeptide(L)'
;MGESENKGQKINVINKLDEIKFEHFVILSPFLIAEISAHFADWYLLNKVIKSGHSYREFASEKKNHFLDENEKYRLNEIIEKISAKRFVNTITVNEIKRPNLDLLFTLVNNQVDFFDALHIMTAESTDCKYFITKDKELRIRTQPLINKGAVSKELKLISPNNFIKLSDIK
;
A
#
# COMPACT_ATOMS: atom_id res chain seq x y z
N MET A 1 32.96 -18.93 -19.05
CA MET A 1 31.89 -17.92 -19.23
C MET A 1 30.90 -18.16 -18.10
N GLY A 2 30.97 -17.34 -17.05
CA GLY A 2 30.15 -17.51 -15.85
C GLY A 2 28.90 -16.65 -15.96
N GLU A 3 27.74 -17.28 -15.97
CA GLU A 3 26.46 -16.63 -15.77
C GLU A 3 26.31 -16.32 -14.28
N SER A 4 26.39 -15.05 -13.91
CA SER A 4 26.05 -14.62 -12.56
C SER A 4 24.53 -14.58 -12.43
N GLU A 5 23.95 -15.64 -11.85
CA GLU A 5 22.60 -15.63 -11.30
C GLU A 5 22.49 -14.52 -10.24
N ASN A 6 21.87 -13.39 -10.62
CA ASN A 6 21.49 -12.37 -9.66
C ASN A 6 20.21 -12.84 -8.96
N LYS A 7 20.35 -13.85 -8.10
CA LYS A 7 19.30 -14.25 -7.15
C LYS A 7 19.08 -13.06 -6.22
N GLY A 8 17.98 -12.34 -6.46
CA GLY A 8 17.56 -11.21 -5.66
C GLY A 8 17.70 -11.53 -4.18
N GLN A 9 18.66 -10.90 -3.53
CA GLN A 9 18.87 -11.05 -2.10
C GLN A 9 17.57 -10.65 -1.40
N LYS A 10 16.92 -11.61 -0.72
CA LYS A 10 15.89 -11.31 0.27
C LYS A 10 16.57 -10.58 1.42
N ILE A 11 16.64 -9.26 1.31
CA ILE A 11 17.11 -8.41 2.39
C ILE A 11 16.01 -8.41 3.45
N ASN A 12 16.31 -8.97 4.62
CA ASN A 12 15.43 -8.88 5.78
C ASN A 12 15.38 -7.40 6.18
N VAL A 13 14.22 -6.75 6.00
CA VAL A 13 14.05 -5.28 6.09
C VAL A 13 14.52 -4.73 7.44
N ILE A 14 14.42 -5.53 8.51
CA ILE A 14 14.84 -5.18 9.87
C ILE A 14 16.35 -4.88 9.93
N ASN A 15 17.20 -5.67 9.27
CA ASN A 15 18.66 -5.51 9.36
C ASN A 15 19.19 -4.27 8.62
N LYS A 16 18.41 -3.69 7.70
CA LYS A 16 18.81 -2.48 6.95
C LYS A 16 18.37 -1.18 7.64
N LEU A 17 17.45 -1.27 8.60
CA LEU A 17 16.91 -0.12 9.33
C LEU A 17 17.83 0.35 10.45
N ASP A 18 18.67 -0.53 11.00
CA ASP A 18 19.58 -0.20 12.10
C ASP A 18 20.83 0.59 11.67
N GLU A 19 21.24 0.50 10.39
CA GLU A 19 22.50 1.11 9.91
C GLU A 19 22.31 2.46 9.19
N ILE A 20 21.08 2.84 8.82
CA ILE A 20 20.82 4.04 8.01
C ILE A 20 19.92 5.00 8.78
N LYS A 21 20.47 6.19 9.12
CA LYS A 21 19.72 7.30 9.71
C LYS A 21 18.38 7.50 8.97
N PHE A 22 17.31 7.50 9.75
CA PHE A 22 15.88 7.47 9.42
C PHE A 22 15.34 8.59 8.52
N GLU A 23 16.11 9.21 7.64
CA GLU A 23 15.67 10.49 7.10
C GLU A 23 14.58 10.35 6.03
N HIS A 24 14.65 9.44 5.04
CA HIS A 24 13.65 9.48 3.93
C HIS A 24 13.44 8.15 3.20
N PHE A 25 12.81 7.14 3.83
CA PHE A 25 12.36 5.94 3.10
C PHE A 25 10.83 5.84 3.06
N VAL A 26 10.28 5.71 1.86
CA VAL A 26 8.89 5.33 1.61
C VAL A 26 8.82 3.80 1.60
N ILE A 27 8.13 3.22 2.56
CA ILE A 27 7.91 1.78 2.60
C ILE A 27 6.60 1.48 1.88
N LEU A 28 6.64 0.73 0.78
CA LEU A 28 5.46 0.28 0.05
C LEU A 28 5.19 -1.20 0.35
N SER A 29 4.03 -1.51 0.91
CA SER A 29 3.56 -2.90 1.01
C SER A 29 3.21 -3.45 -0.39
N PRO A 30 3.13 -4.79 -0.58
CA PRO A 30 2.63 -5.36 -1.83
C PRO A 30 1.20 -4.91 -2.13
N PHE A 31 0.40 -4.69 -1.09
CA PHE A 31 -0.96 -4.19 -1.20
C PHE A 31 -0.99 -2.76 -1.72
N LEU A 32 -0.03 -1.92 -1.33
CA LEU A 32 0.05 -0.54 -1.81
C LEU A 32 0.50 -0.49 -3.26
N ILE A 33 1.40 -1.40 -3.65
CA ILE A 33 1.76 -1.60 -5.06
C ILE A 33 0.53 -2.04 -5.86
N ALA A 34 -0.27 -2.97 -5.34
CA ALA A 34 -1.51 -3.42 -5.99
C ALA A 34 -2.54 -2.29 -6.12
N GLU A 35 -2.70 -1.45 -5.10
CA GLU A 35 -3.60 -0.30 -5.11
C GLU A 35 -3.14 0.77 -6.11
N ILE A 36 -1.84 1.13 -6.10
CA ILE A 36 -1.25 2.04 -7.10
C ILE A 36 -1.46 1.49 -8.50
N SER A 37 -1.20 0.19 -8.70
CA SER A 37 -1.45 -0.52 -9.96
C SER A 37 -2.92 -0.42 -10.38
N ALA A 38 -3.86 -0.65 -9.47
CA ALA A 38 -5.29 -0.55 -9.74
C ALA A 38 -5.70 0.88 -10.15
N HIS A 39 -5.15 1.91 -9.51
CA HIS A 39 -5.39 3.30 -9.90
C HIS A 39 -4.85 3.65 -11.28
N PHE A 40 -3.65 3.17 -11.64
CA PHE A 40 -3.13 3.36 -13.00
C PHE A 40 -3.96 2.60 -14.04
N ALA A 41 -4.40 1.38 -13.71
CA ALA A 41 -5.31 0.62 -14.56
C ALA A 41 -6.63 1.38 -14.78
N ASP A 42 -7.26 1.87 -13.72
CA ASP A 42 -8.49 2.67 -13.79
C ASP A 42 -8.27 3.95 -14.61
N TRP A 43 -7.09 4.59 -14.53
CA TRP A 43 -6.77 5.74 -15.38
C TRP A 43 -6.70 5.39 -16.88
N TYR A 44 -6.09 4.26 -17.26
CA TYR A 44 -6.11 3.78 -18.65
C TYR A 44 -7.53 3.48 -19.11
N LEU A 45 -8.31 2.77 -18.29
CA LEU A 45 -9.71 2.43 -18.61
C LEU A 45 -10.57 3.69 -18.74
N LEU A 46 -10.37 4.68 -17.88
CA LEU A 46 -11.09 5.95 -17.94
C LEU A 46 -10.82 6.67 -19.27
N ASN A 47 -9.57 6.70 -19.73
CA ASN A 47 -9.23 7.26 -21.04
C ASN A 47 -9.93 6.53 -22.19
N LYS A 48 -10.13 5.20 -22.09
CA LYS A 48 -10.88 4.44 -23.08
C LYS A 48 -12.38 4.75 -23.06
N VAL A 49 -12.97 4.82 -21.87
CA VAL A 49 -14.38 5.19 -21.65
C VAL A 49 -14.68 6.59 -22.22
N ILE A 50 -13.78 7.55 -21.99
CA ILE A 50 -13.92 8.90 -22.55
C ILE A 50 -13.80 8.87 -24.08
N LYS A 51 -12.85 8.10 -24.63
CA LYS A 51 -12.68 7.95 -26.09
C LYS A 51 -13.85 7.25 -26.76
N SER A 52 -14.59 6.39 -26.06
CA SER A 52 -15.82 5.79 -26.57
C SER A 52 -17.06 6.69 -26.43
N GLY A 53 -16.88 7.93 -25.95
CA GLY A 53 -17.93 8.96 -25.94
C GLY A 53 -18.69 9.08 -24.62
N HIS A 54 -18.26 8.39 -23.56
CA HIS A 54 -18.89 8.49 -22.25
C HIS A 54 -18.22 9.52 -21.36
N SER A 55 -18.99 10.03 -20.41
CA SER A 55 -18.48 10.96 -19.40
C SER A 55 -17.78 10.25 -18.25
N TYR A 56 -16.99 11.00 -17.47
CA TYR A 56 -16.41 10.51 -16.22
C TYR A 56 -17.47 9.95 -15.25
N ARG A 57 -18.69 10.49 -15.27
CA ARG A 57 -19.77 10.06 -14.36
C ARG A 57 -20.23 8.63 -14.65
N GLU A 58 -20.06 8.16 -15.88
CA GLU A 58 -20.44 6.83 -16.34
C GLU A 58 -19.29 5.82 -16.18
N PHE A 59 -18.12 6.25 -15.70
CA PHE A 59 -16.93 5.39 -15.61
C PHE A 59 -17.19 4.10 -14.84
N ALA A 60 -17.88 4.17 -13.70
CA ALA A 60 -18.14 3.01 -12.86
C ALA A 60 -18.97 1.93 -13.57
N SER A 61 -19.94 2.33 -14.42
CA SER A 61 -20.78 1.40 -15.17
C SER A 61 -20.08 0.91 -16.44
N GLU A 62 -19.33 1.77 -17.12
CA GLU A 62 -18.74 1.48 -18.43
C GLU A 62 -17.39 0.77 -18.36
N LYS A 63 -16.62 0.93 -17.27
CA LYS A 63 -15.28 0.33 -17.17
C LYS A 63 -15.26 -1.19 -17.39
N LYS A 64 -16.36 -1.88 -17.09
CA LYS A 64 -16.52 -3.33 -17.29
C LYS A 64 -16.48 -3.77 -18.75
N ASN A 65 -16.71 -2.84 -19.68
CA ASN A 65 -16.72 -3.07 -21.12
C ASN A 65 -15.34 -2.82 -21.76
N HIS A 66 -14.34 -2.41 -20.97
CA HIS A 66 -13.01 -2.09 -21.44
C HIS A 66 -11.95 -2.94 -20.73
N PHE A 67 -10.88 -3.26 -21.44
CA PHE A 67 -9.75 -4.02 -20.93
C PHE A 67 -8.45 -3.33 -21.28
N LEU A 68 -7.42 -3.51 -20.46
CA LEU A 68 -6.05 -3.13 -20.80
C LEU A 68 -5.54 -4.04 -21.92
N ASP A 69 -4.96 -3.46 -22.96
CA ASP A 69 -4.21 -4.22 -23.95
C ASP A 69 -2.81 -4.58 -23.44
N GLU A 70 -2.10 -5.45 -24.17
CA GLU A 70 -0.77 -5.92 -23.75
C GLU A 70 0.26 -4.79 -23.64
N ASN A 71 0.18 -3.75 -24.49
CA ASN A 71 1.09 -2.61 -24.42
C ASN A 71 0.80 -1.74 -23.19
N GLU A 72 -0.47 -1.56 -22.82
CA GLU A 72 -0.86 -0.83 -21.62
C GLU A 72 -0.49 -1.59 -20.35
N LYS A 73 -0.70 -2.92 -20.32
CA LYS A 73 -0.22 -3.78 -19.22
C LYS A 73 1.30 -3.67 -19.05
N TYR A 74 2.04 -3.74 -20.16
CA TYR A 74 3.49 -3.58 -20.15
C TYR A 74 3.92 -2.21 -19.58
N ARG A 75 3.31 -1.12 -20.06
CA ARG A 75 3.59 0.23 -19.55
C ARG A 75 3.23 0.40 -18.08
N LEU A 76 2.13 -0.20 -17.64
CA LEU A 76 1.73 -0.19 -16.25
C LEU A 76 2.79 -0.91 -15.39
N ASN A 77 3.26 -2.08 -15.81
CA ASN A 77 4.32 -2.80 -15.12
C ASN A 77 5.62 -1.97 -15.07
N GLU A 78 6.03 -1.34 -16.17
CA GLU A 78 7.19 -0.44 -16.15
C GLU A 78 7.05 0.72 -15.16
N ILE A 79 5.85 1.32 -15.04
CA ILE A 79 5.61 2.41 -14.09
C ILE A 79 5.77 1.89 -12.66
N ILE A 80 5.20 0.74 -12.36
CA ILE A 80 5.31 0.10 -11.04
C ILE A 80 6.76 -0.25 -10.73
N GLU A 81 7.49 -0.86 -11.65
CA GLU A 81 8.92 -1.16 -11.50
C GLU A 81 9.74 0.11 -11.26
N LYS A 82 9.47 1.19 -12.01
CA LYS A 82 10.15 2.49 -11.82
C LYS A 82 9.86 3.11 -10.46
N ILE A 83 8.66 2.91 -9.90
CA ILE A 83 8.31 3.36 -8.54
C ILE A 83 9.05 2.50 -7.51
N SER A 84 9.00 1.18 -7.64
CA SER A 84 9.66 0.24 -6.73
C SER A 84 11.19 0.33 -6.77
N ALA A 85 11.78 0.74 -7.90
CA ALA A 85 13.22 0.90 -8.06
C ALA A 85 13.76 2.27 -7.58
N LYS A 86 12.91 3.18 -7.09
CA LYS A 86 13.40 4.44 -6.52
C LYS A 86 14.27 4.15 -5.30
N ARG A 87 15.45 4.78 -5.23
CA ARG A 87 16.43 4.64 -4.12
C ARG A 87 15.82 4.73 -2.71
N PHE A 88 14.73 5.46 -2.57
CA PHE A 88 14.05 5.73 -1.31
C PHE A 88 12.78 4.88 -1.11
N VAL A 89 12.46 3.97 -2.03
CA VAL A 89 11.29 3.09 -1.94
C VAL A 89 11.77 1.71 -1.52
N ASN A 90 11.33 1.26 -0.35
CA ASN A 90 11.54 -0.12 0.09
C ASN A 90 10.22 -0.86 -0.06
N THR A 91 10.23 -2.00 -0.74
CA THR A 91 9.05 -2.87 -0.85
C THR A 91 9.09 -3.95 0.23
N ILE A 92 8.04 -4.05 1.03
CA ILE A 92 7.88 -5.19 1.96
C ILE A 92 7.35 -6.36 1.14
N THR A 93 7.86 -7.58 1.36
CA THR A 93 7.23 -8.79 0.81
C THR A 93 6.74 -9.65 1.96
N VAL A 94 5.44 -9.95 2.01
CA VAL A 94 4.87 -10.82 3.04
C VAL A 94 5.12 -12.27 2.62
N ASN A 95 5.94 -13.00 3.37
CA ASN A 95 6.29 -14.39 3.02
C ASN A 95 5.14 -15.39 3.30
N GLU A 96 4.27 -15.09 4.27
CA GLU A 96 3.11 -15.91 4.63
C GLU A 96 2.14 -15.09 5.51
N ILE A 97 0.81 -15.21 5.29
CA ILE A 97 -0.19 -14.57 6.14
C ILE A 97 -0.58 -15.55 7.26
N LYS A 98 -0.19 -15.22 8.49
CA LYS A 98 -0.54 -16.04 9.67
C LYS A 98 -2.02 -15.91 10.00
N ARG A 99 -2.64 -16.96 10.56
CA ARG A 99 -4.06 -16.96 10.97
C ARG A 99 -4.48 -15.77 11.86
N PRO A 100 -3.70 -15.33 12.87
CA PRO A 100 -4.03 -14.13 13.63
C PRO A 100 -4.15 -12.85 12.78
N ASN A 101 -3.42 -12.77 11.67
CA ASN A 101 -3.50 -11.64 10.74
C ASN A 101 -4.84 -11.66 9.97
N LEU A 102 -5.37 -12.84 9.66
CA LEU A 102 -6.70 -12.98 9.07
C LEU A 102 -7.81 -12.59 10.05
N ASP A 103 -7.70 -12.99 11.31
CA ASP A 103 -8.66 -12.61 12.36
C ASP A 103 -8.71 -11.09 12.56
N LEU A 104 -7.55 -10.44 12.55
CA LEU A 104 -7.42 -8.98 12.52
C LEU A 104 -8.09 -8.37 11.27
N LEU A 105 -7.80 -8.90 10.08
CA LEU A 105 -8.39 -8.44 8.82
C LEU A 105 -9.92 -8.50 8.85
N PHE A 106 -10.49 -9.62 9.27
CA PHE A 106 -11.94 -9.77 9.40
C PHE A 106 -12.53 -8.83 10.45
N THR A 107 -11.82 -8.61 11.56
CA THR A 107 -12.25 -7.67 12.59
C THR A 107 -12.32 -6.24 12.05
N LEU A 108 -11.33 -5.81 11.28
CA LEU A 108 -11.31 -4.49 10.65
C LEU A 108 -12.47 -4.33 9.65
N VAL A 109 -12.64 -5.29 8.73
CA VAL A 109 -13.70 -5.26 7.70
C VAL A 109 -15.10 -5.28 8.33
N ASN A 110 -15.33 -6.11 9.35
CA ASN A 110 -16.61 -6.15 10.07
C ASN A 110 -16.92 -4.84 10.81
N ASN A 111 -15.92 -4.01 11.07
CA ASN A 111 -16.06 -2.67 11.66
C ASN A 111 -16.03 -1.55 10.61
N GLN A 112 -16.38 -1.85 9.35
CA GLN A 112 -16.53 -0.87 8.26
C GLN A 112 -15.23 -0.14 7.90
N VAL A 113 -14.08 -0.79 8.13
CA VAL A 113 -12.82 -0.42 7.49
C VAL A 113 -12.81 -1.06 6.11
N ASP A 114 -12.47 -0.28 5.07
CA ASP A 114 -12.38 -0.83 3.71
C ASP A 114 -11.37 -1.99 3.66
N PHE A 115 -11.58 -2.95 2.76
CA PHE A 115 -10.72 -4.12 2.67
C PHE A 115 -9.25 -3.77 2.40
N PHE A 116 -8.97 -2.76 1.55
CA PHE A 116 -7.60 -2.33 1.29
C PHE A 116 -6.98 -1.66 2.51
N ASP A 117 -7.70 -0.75 3.16
CA ASP A 117 -7.25 -0.13 4.41
C ASP A 117 -6.98 -1.16 5.51
N ALA A 118 -7.84 -2.18 5.60
CA ALA A 118 -7.72 -3.26 6.55
C ALA A 118 -6.46 -4.11 6.28
N LEU A 119 -6.17 -4.42 5.01
CA LEU A 119 -4.94 -5.11 4.60
C LEU A 119 -3.69 -4.28 4.94
N HIS A 120 -3.74 -2.97 4.75
CA HIS A 120 -2.63 -2.07 5.07
C HIS A 120 -2.35 -2.01 6.56
N ILE A 121 -3.39 -1.89 7.39
CA ILE A 121 -3.28 -1.91 8.85
C ILE A 121 -2.74 -3.28 9.31
N MET A 122 -3.28 -4.38 8.78
CA MET A 122 -2.80 -5.74 9.07
C MET A 122 -1.31 -5.90 8.72
N THR A 123 -0.87 -5.35 7.59
CA THR A 123 0.53 -5.40 7.20
C THR A 123 1.40 -4.62 8.16
N ALA A 124 0.99 -3.40 8.51
CA ALA A 124 1.72 -2.55 9.46
C ALA A 124 1.89 -3.23 10.83
N GLU A 125 0.84 -3.87 11.33
CA GLU A 125 0.90 -4.69 12.55
C GLU A 125 1.89 -5.85 12.39
N SER A 126 1.83 -6.58 11.28
CA SER A 126 2.69 -7.75 11.05
C SER A 126 4.18 -7.44 10.85
N THR A 127 4.52 -6.17 10.61
CA THR A 127 5.89 -5.70 10.42
C THR A 127 6.39 -4.80 11.55
N ASP A 128 5.72 -4.83 12.71
CA ASP A 128 6.06 -4.03 13.89
C ASP A 128 6.20 -2.52 13.60
N CYS A 129 5.41 -2.00 12.65
CA CYS A 129 5.40 -0.59 12.33
C CYS A 129 4.78 0.20 13.49
N LYS A 130 5.49 1.20 14.00
CA LYS A 130 4.98 2.07 15.07
C LYS A 130 3.92 3.07 14.60
N TYR A 131 3.96 3.46 13.33
CA TYR A 131 3.09 4.50 12.78
C TYR A 131 2.45 4.06 11.47
N PHE A 132 1.13 4.25 11.37
CA PHE A 132 0.38 4.16 10.11
C PHE A 132 -0.03 5.56 9.66
N ILE A 133 0.59 6.06 8.60
CA ILE A 133 0.38 7.43 8.13
C ILE A 133 -0.68 7.42 7.04
N THR A 134 -1.81 8.09 7.29
CA THR A 134 -2.91 8.19 6.31
C THR A 134 -3.50 9.59 6.30
N LYS A 135 -3.92 10.08 5.12
CA LYS A 135 -4.70 11.32 5.01
C LYS A 135 -6.16 11.12 5.41
N ASP A 136 -6.70 9.91 5.29
CA ASP A 136 -8.09 9.62 5.57
C ASP A 136 -8.44 9.82 7.05
N LYS A 137 -9.32 10.79 7.32
CA LYS A 137 -9.76 11.11 8.68
C LYS A 137 -10.76 10.10 9.22
N GLU A 138 -11.64 9.58 8.36
CA GLU A 138 -12.66 8.61 8.75
C GLU A 138 -12.00 7.28 9.11
N LEU A 139 -10.99 6.85 8.35
CA LEU A 139 -10.20 5.67 8.68
C LEU A 139 -9.58 5.76 10.09
N ARG A 140 -8.98 6.91 10.43
CA ARG A 140 -8.41 7.14 11.78
C ARG A 140 -9.50 7.07 12.86
N ILE A 141 -10.66 7.68 12.63
CA ILE A 141 -11.78 7.68 13.58
C ILE A 141 -12.34 6.27 13.78
N ARG A 142 -12.53 5.48 12.71
CA ARG A 142 -13.10 4.13 12.76
C ARG A 142 -12.14 3.12 13.40
N THR A 143 -10.85 3.28 13.18
CA THR A 143 -9.83 2.35 13.69
C THR A 143 -9.47 2.63 15.16
N GLN A 144 -9.56 3.89 15.63
CA GLN A 144 -9.18 4.25 17.00
C GLN A 144 -9.93 3.44 18.09
N PRO A 145 -11.25 3.19 18.00
CA PRO A 145 -11.95 2.30 18.92
C PRO A 145 -11.41 0.86 18.91
N LEU A 146 -10.94 0.37 17.76
CA LEU A 146 -10.39 -0.99 17.63
C LEU A 146 -9.04 -1.12 18.34
N ILE A 147 -8.20 -0.07 18.25
CA ILE A 147 -6.96 0.05 19.03
C ILE A 147 -7.27 0.08 20.54
N ASN A 148 -8.25 0.89 20.94
CA ASN A 148 -8.63 1.01 22.35
C ASN A 148 -9.14 -0.33 22.93
N LYS A 149 -9.87 -1.11 22.13
CA LYS A 149 -10.38 -2.45 22.47
C LYS A 149 -9.32 -3.55 22.37
N GLY A 150 -8.11 -3.24 21.89
CA GLY A 150 -7.03 -4.22 21.71
C GLY A 150 -7.21 -5.16 20.52
N ALA A 151 -8.13 -4.85 19.61
CA ALA A 151 -8.28 -5.59 18.35
C ALA A 151 -7.13 -5.29 17.37
N VAL A 152 -6.62 -4.06 17.41
CA VAL A 152 -5.36 -3.63 16.79
C VAL A 152 -4.37 -3.37 17.92
N SER A 153 -3.07 -3.63 17.74
CA SER A 153 -2.06 -3.35 18.75
C SER A 153 -2.12 -1.91 19.22
N LYS A 154 -1.97 -1.72 20.54
CA LYS A 154 -1.88 -0.39 21.15
C LYS A 154 -0.59 0.34 20.77
N GLU A 155 0.38 -0.38 20.20
CA GLU A 155 1.67 0.19 19.77
C GLU A 155 1.56 0.90 18.42
N LEU A 156 0.67 0.45 17.52
CA LEU A 156 0.43 1.08 16.23
C LEU A 156 -0.36 2.38 16.39
N LYS A 157 0.21 3.48 15.91
CA LYS A 157 -0.40 4.80 15.95
C LYS A 157 -0.82 5.25 14.56
N LEU A 158 -2.11 5.43 14.35
CA LEU A 158 -2.63 6.05 13.12
C LEU A 158 -2.53 7.57 13.20
N ILE A 159 -1.80 8.17 12.26
CA ILE A 159 -1.51 9.61 12.27
C ILE A 159 -1.70 10.25 10.91
N SER A 160 -1.95 11.56 10.88
CA SER A 160 -1.96 12.33 9.63
C SER A 160 -0.53 12.63 9.16
N PRO A 161 -0.32 12.89 7.85
CA PRO A 161 0.99 13.30 7.36
C PRO A 161 1.54 14.54 8.07
N ASN A 162 0.69 15.53 8.33
CA ASN A 162 1.09 16.76 9.04
C ASN A 162 1.56 16.46 10.48
N ASN A 163 0.91 15.52 11.17
CA ASN A 163 1.32 15.13 12.50
C ASN A 163 2.62 14.30 12.46
N PHE A 164 2.80 13.48 11.43
CA PHE A 164 4.05 12.74 11.24
C PHE A 164 5.24 13.66 10.99
N ILE A 165 5.09 14.69 10.15
CA ILE A 165 6.13 15.70 9.89
C ILE A 165 6.55 16.38 11.20
N LYS A 166 5.58 16.74 12.06
CA LYS A 166 5.87 17.34 13.38
C LYS A 166 6.62 16.39 14.33
N LEU A 167 6.41 15.09 14.22
CA LEU A 167 7.07 14.08 15.06
C LEU A 167 8.49 13.76 14.60
N SER A 168 8.82 14.06 13.35
CA SER A 168 10.07 13.64 12.72
C SER A 168 11.14 14.74 12.72
N ASP A 169 10.88 15.90 13.36
CA ASP A 169 11.76 17.08 13.34
C ASP A 169 12.24 17.48 11.93
N ILE A 170 11.47 17.11 10.89
CA ILE A 170 11.77 17.45 9.50
C ILE A 170 11.41 18.94 9.32
N LYS A 171 12.43 19.80 9.41
CA LYS A 171 12.41 21.16 8.86
C LYS A 171 12.79 21.14 7.39
#